data_AF-A0A7V9DGG5-F1
#
_entry.id   AF-A0A7V9DGG5-F1
#
_cell.length_a   1.000
_cell.length_b   1.000
_cell.length_c   1.000
_cell.angle_alpha   90.00
_cell.angle_beta   90.00
_cell.angle_gamma   90.00
#
_symmetry.space_group_name_H-M   'P 1'
#
loop_
_entity.id
_entity.type
_entity.pdbx_description
1 polymer ?
#
loop_
_entity_poly.entity_id
_entity_poly.type
_entity_poly.pdbx_seq_one_letter_code
_entity_poly.pdbx_strand_id
1 'polypeptide(L)'
;MKKLFPVGVITALALMAAGPIAADSTNGPDRVNGARACSTLKTSLGATTFGQTYGTNASRSNAFGMCVSRWAHAAHTARHAASTACRAEQADAGFAAAHGGKTFTQFYGTKGKNAFANCVKAKTASALTTQRQATQNAAQQCKAERRTLGDAAFKAKYGTNANRSNAFGRCVSARASQNGQANRTTVYQVTLTALNSSGVSGTARLSLKGNQLTVTITASGLEANKEHMQHIYGLTDAQQNATCPTPAQADTNKDGLISLAEGVPFYGGVLLELKPFSTTPAGTLSFEQTFTVDLSKLQPLENRTIVLHGKTVNGTYDASLPVACGEITR
;
A
#
# COMPACT_ATOMS: atom_id res chain seq x y z
N MET A 1 -34.33 -19.10 24.76
CA MET A 1 -33.78 -17.83 25.30
C MET A 1 -32.28 -17.87 24.99
N LYS A 2 -31.61 -16.99 24.24
CA LYS A 2 -31.86 -15.71 23.57
C LYS A 2 -31.36 -15.84 22.12
N LYS A 3 -32.13 -15.36 21.14
CA LYS A 3 -31.71 -15.30 19.73
C LYS A 3 -30.91 -14.00 19.52
N LEU A 4 -29.68 -14.09 19.00
CA LEU A 4 -28.94 -12.93 18.48
C LEU A 4 -29.44 -12.65 17.05
N PHE A 5 -29.85 -11.41 16.81
CA PHE A 5 -30.22 -10.89 15.50
C PHE A 5 -28.97 -10.42 14.72
N PRO A 6 -28.95 -10.52 13.38
CA PRO A 6 -27.82 -10.06 12.57
C PRO A 6 -27.82 -8.53 12.45
N VAL A 7 -26.66 -7.92 12.69
CA VAL A 7 -26.44 -6.48 12.49
C VAL A 7 -26.42 -6.19 11.00
N GLY A 8 -27.38 -5.39 10.57
CA GLY A 8 -27.57 -4.96 9.18
C GLY A 8 -26.42 -4.10 8.65
N VAL A 9 -26.04 -4.38 7.41
CA VAL A 9 -25.16 -3.57 6.58
C VAL A 9 -25.88 -2.27 6.22
N ILE A 10 -25.45 -1.15 6.78
CA ILE A 10 -25.94 0.18 6.38
C ILE A 10 -25.17 0.62 5.13
N THR A 11 -25.75 0.39 3.96
CA THR A 11 -25.38 1.08 2.72
C THR A 11 -25.94 2.50 2.75
N ALA A 12 -25.12 3.49 3.15
CA ALA A 12 -25.48 4.90 3.01
C ALA A 12 -25.16 5.38 1.59
N LEU A 13 -26.15 5.27 0.70
CA LEU A 13 -26.19 6.00 -0.57
C LEU A 13 -26.79 7.38 -0.30
N ALA A 14 -25.96 8.37 0.04
CA ALA A 14 -26.43 9.74 0.22
C ALA A 14 -26.41 10.50 -1.12
N LEU A 15 -27.56 10.53 -1.79
CA LEU A 15 -27.91 11.56 -2.77
C LEU A 15 -28.06 12.88 -2.02
N MET A 16 -27.14 13.82 -2.19
CA MET A 16 -27.30 15.19 -1.68
C MET A 16 -27.83 16.09 -2.80
N ALA A 17 -28.98 16.72 -2.55
CA ALA A 17 -29.52 17.80 -3.34
C ALA A 17 -28.55 18.99 -3.34
N ALA A 18 -28.20 19.48 -4.53
CA ALA A 18 -27.34 20.64 -4.70
C ALA A 18 -28.14 21.93 -4.50
N GLY A 19 -27.92 22.62 -3.38
CA GLY A 19 -28.23 24.04 -3.26
C GLY A 19 -27.13 24.90 -3.92
N PRO A 20 -27.42 26.15 -4.32
CA PRO A 20 -26.44 27.01 -4.97
C PRO A 20 -25.34 27.39 -3.95
N ILE A 21 -24.13 26.90 -4.20
CA ILE A 21 -22.95 27.23 -3.41
C ILE A 21 -22.40 28.54 -3.96
N ALA A 22 -22.43 29.61 -3.16
CA ALA A 22 -21.75 30.85 -3.50
C ALA A 22 -20.25 30.57 -3.73
N ALA A 23 -19.68 31.11 -4.81
CA ALA A 23 -18.27 30.93 -5.17
C ALA A 23 -17.38 31.59 -4.10
N ASP A 24 -16.92 30.77 -3.15
CA ASP A 24 -16.05 31.19 -2.06
C ASP A 24 -14.65 31.58 -2.58
N SER A 25 -14.11 32.70 -2.09
CA SER A 25 -12.83 33.30 -2.48
C SER A 25 -11.61 32.51 -1.98
N THR A 26 -11.84 31.40 -1.28
CA THR A 26 -10.82 30.50 -0.69
C THR A 26 -10.07 29.63 -1.70
N ASN A 27 -10.41 29.69 -3.00
CA ASN A 27 -9.84 28.83 -4.05
C ASN A 27 -8.42 29.23 -4.53
N GLY A 28 -7.94 30.44 -4.22
CA GLY A 28 -6.63 30.94 -4.67
C GLY A 28 -5.44 30.08 -4.21
N PRO A 29 -5.26 29.85 -2.89
CA PRO A 29 -4.22 28.98 -2.36
C PRO A 29 -4.30 27.54 -2.88
N ASP A 30 -5.53 27.02 -3.06
CA ASP A 30 -5.75 25.67 -3.56
C ASP A 30 -5.32 25.51 -5.01
N ARG A 31 -5.53 26.53 -5.86
CA ARG A 31 -5.03 26.50 -7.24
C ARG A 31 -3.49 26.50 -7.30
N VAL A 32 -2.82 27.26 -6.43
CA VAL A 32 -1.34 27.28 -6.36
C VAL A 32 -0.78 25.95 -5.89
N ASN A 33 -1.35 25.39 -4.82
CA ASN A 33 -0.96 24.07 -4.31
C ASN A 33 -1.28 22.96 -5.32
N GLY A 34 -2.43 23.07 -6.00
CA GLY A 34 -2.83 22.19 -7.09
C GLY A 34 -1.85 22.25 -8.26
N ALA A 35 -1.38 23.43 -8.67
CA ALA A 35 -0.38 23.56 -9.73
C ALA A 35 0.93 22.83 -9.39
N ARG A 36 1.41 22.97 -8.14
CA ARG A 36 2.61 22.23 -7.68
C ARG A 36 2.37 20.72 -7.70
N ALA A 37 1.26 20.26 -7.14
CA ALA A 37 0.91 18.85 -7.10
C ALA A 37 0.76 18.23 -8.50
N CYS A 38 0.13 18.96 -9.42
CA CYS A 38 -0.04 18.56 -10.81
C CYS A 38 1.27 18.58 -11.59
N SER A 39 2.20 19.48 -11.25
CA SER A 39 3.55 19.48 -11.81
C SER A 39 4.32 18.21 -11.41
N THR A 40 4.35 17.88 -10.11
CA THR A 40 4.95 16.63 -9.62
C THR A 40 4.34 15.40 -10.30
N LEU A 41 3.01 15.38 -10.45
CA LEU A 41 2.31 14.28 -11.08
C LEU A 41 2.61 14.15 -12.58
N LYS A 42 2.79 15.28 -13.27
CA LYS A 42 3.21 15.31 -14.67
C LYS A 42 4.62 14.73 -14.82
N THR A 43 5.54 15.08 -13.92
CA THR A 43 6.88 14.49 -13.89
C THR A 43 6.83 12.98 -13.65
N SER A 44 6.04 12.52 -12.67
CA SER A 44 5.97 11.08 -12.34
C SER A 44 5.32 10.23 -13.43
N LEU A 45 4.34 10.76 -14.16
CA LEU A 45 3.60 10.03 -15.19
C LEU A 45 4.23 10.15 -16.59
N GLY A 46 5.01 11.20 -16.81
CA GLY A 46 5.42 11.65 -18.14
C GLY A 46 4.30 12.42 -18.87
N ALA A 47 4.68 13.30 -19.78
CA ALA A 47 3.78 14.24 -20.44
C ALA A 47 2.63 13.55 -21.20
N THR A 48 2.92 12.46 -21.92
CA THR A 48 1.92 11.70 -22.69
C THR A 48 0.87 11.07 -21.79
N THR A 49 1.30 10.32 -20.77
CA THR A 49 0.37 9.67 -19.81
C THR A 49 -0.45 10.72 -19.07
N PHE A 50 0.20 11.80 -18.61
CA PHE A 50 -0.49 12.91 -17.94
C PHE A 50 -1.56 13.55 -18.83
N GLY A 51 -1.22 13.80 -20.10
CA GLY A 51 -2.16 14.30 -21.11
C GLY A 51 -3.35 13.37 -21.32
N GLN A 52 -3.13 12.05 -21.35
CA GLN A 52 -4.19 11.05 -21.48
C GLN A 52 -5.06 10.94 -20.21
N THR A 53 -4.48 11.14 -19.02
CA THR A 53 -5.19 11.11 -17.74
C THR A 53 -6.16 12.29 -17.58
N TYR A 54 -5.70 13.50 -17.90
CA TYR A 54 -6.41 14.74 -17.57
C TYR A 54 -6.97 15.51 -18.76
N GLY A 55 -6.31 15.43 -19.92
CA GLY A 55 -6.70 16.20 -21.09
C GLY A 55 -8.01 15.67 -21.68
N THR A 56 -8.89 16.58 -22.09
CA THR A 56 -10.20 16.24 -22.67
C THR A 56 -10.37 16.72 -24.10
N ASN A 57 -9.60 17.73 -24.53
CA ASN A 57 -9.59 18.18 -25.93
C ASN A 57 -8.71 17.27 -26.81
N ALA A 58 -8.79 17.45 -28.13
CA ALA A 58 -8.07 16.61 -29.09
C ALA A 58 -6.55 16.61 -28.88
N SER A 59 -5.97 17.80 -28.64
CA SER A 59 -4.52 17.98 -28.41
C SER A 59 -4.06 17.72 -26.98
N ARG A 60 -4.98 17.43 -26.04
CA ARG A 60 -4.74 17.29 -24.59
C ARG A 60 -4.06 18.49 -23.94
N SER A 61 -4.04 19.65 -24.58
CA SER A 61 -3.37 20.86 -24.07
C SER A 61 -4.00 21.37 -22.77
N ASN A 62 -5.28 21.08 -22.54
CA ASN A 62 -5.98 21.48 -21.32
C ASN A 62 -5.70 20.57 -20.11
N ALA A 63 -4.88 19.53 -20.25
CA ALA A 63 -4.64 18.54 -19.21
C ALA A 63 -4.17 19.14 -17.88
N PHE A 64 -3.26 20.11 -17.92
CA PHE A 64 -2.73 20.73 -16.69
C PHE A 64 -3.81 21.51 -15.94
N GLY A 65 -4.58 22.35 -16.65
CA GLY A 65 -5.70 23.08 -16.06
C GLY A 65 -6.76 22.15 -15.49
N MET A 66 -7.10 21.06 -16.19
CA MET A 66 -8.04 20.05 -15.71
C MET A 66 -7.52 19.32 -14.45
N CYS A 67 -6.22 19.04 -14.38
CA CYS A 67 -5.60 18.49 -13.17
C CYS A 67 -5.75 19.43 -11.98
N VAL A 68 -5.39 20.71 -12.15
CA VAL A 68 -5.46 21.71 -11.07
C VAL A 68 -6.90 21.92 -10.60
N SER A 69 -7.85 21.98 -11.53
CA SER A 69 -9.28 22.08 -11.21
C SER A 69 -9.77 20.89 -10.38
N ARG A 70 -9.46 19.67 -10.80
CA ARG A 70 -9.80 18.45 -10.05
C ARG A 70 -9.14 18.41 -8.67
N TRP A 71 -7.89 18.85 -8.57
CA TRP A 71 -7.18 18.93 -7.30
C TRP A 71 -7.85 19.91 -6.35
N ALA A 72 -8.23 21.10 -6.82
CA ALA A 72 -8.90 22.11 -6.00
C ALA A 72 -10.24 21.59 -5.45
N HIS A 73 -11.04 20.93 -6.29
CA HIS A 73 -12.28 20.28 -5.83
C HIS A 73 -12.02 19.22 -4.77
N ALA A 74 -11.02 18.37 -4.98
CA ALA A 74 -10.71 17.33 -4.00
C ALA A 74 -10.12 17.89 -2.70
N ALA A 75 -9.34 18.97 -2.77
CA ALA A 75 -8.82 19.67 -1.60
C ALA A 75 -9.95 20.27 -0.77
N HIS A 76 -10.92 20.89 -1.42
CA HIS A 76 -12.13 21.37 -0.75
C HIS A 76 -12.87 20.24 -0.03
N THR A 77 -13.20 19.14 -0.73
CA THR A 77 -13.85 17.97 -0.13
C THR A 77 -13.04 17.37 1.03
N ALA A 78 -11.71 17.25 0.87
CA ALA A 78 -10.82 16.74 1.90
C ALA A 78 -10.78 17.65 3.13
N ARG A 79 -10.80 18.98 2.97
CA ARG A 79 -10.87 19.94 4.08
C ARG A 79 -12.17 19.80 4.87
N HIS A 80 -13.30 19.63 4.20
CA HIS A 80 -14.58 19.39 4.86
C HIS A 80 -14.58 18.09 5.66
N ALA A 81 -14.15 16.98 5.04
CA ALA A 81 -14.04 15.69 5.73
C ALA A 81 -13.05 15.74 6.90
N ALA A 82 -11.91 16.41 6.72
CA ALA A 82 -10.90 16.60 7.77
C ALA A 82 -11.45 17.43 8.94
N SER A 83 -12.21 18.50 8.68
CA SER A 83 -12.89 19.28 9.72
C SER A 83 -13.82 18.42 10.56
N THR A 84 -14.67 17.60 9.92
CA THR A 84 -15.56 16.67 10.63
C THR A 84 -14.78 15.65 11.47
N ALA A 85 -13.74 15.03 10.90
CA ALA A 85 -12.91 14.06 11.61
C ALA A 85 -12.17 14.68 12.80
N CYS A 86 -11.62 15.88 12.64
CA CYS A 86 -10.92 16.58 13.71
C CYS A 86 -11.88 16.99 14.85
N ARG A 87 -13.14 17.31 14.55
CA ARG A 87 -14.16 17.56 15.60
C ARG A 87 -14.46 16.28 16.38
N ALA A 88 -14.56 15.14 15.71
CA ALA A 88 -14.76 13.86 16.36
C ALA A 88 -13.58 13.48 17.26
N GLU A 89 -12.35 13.64 16.78
CA GLU A 89 -11.13 13.37 17.57
C GLU A 89 -10.98 14.32 18.77
N GLN A 90 -11.37 15.57 18.63
CA GLN A 90 -11.37 16.51 19.75
C GLN A 90 -12.39 16.14 20.84
N ALA A 91 -13.50 15.49 20.46
CA ALA A 91 -14.53 15.01 21.38
C ALA A 91 -14.26 13.60 21.92
N ASP A 92 -13.25 12.90 21.42
CA ASP A 92 -12.94 11.53 21.80
C ASP A 92 -12.19 11.47 23.14
N ALA A 93 -12.84 10.92 24.16
CA ALA A 93 -12.24 10.71 25.48
C ALA A 93 -11.07 9.71 25.45
N GLY A 94 -11.03 8.80 24.48
CA GLY A 94 -9.95 7.84 24.25
C GLY A 94 -8.75 8.40 23.48
N PHE A 95 -8.83 9.64 22.98
CA PHE A 95 -7.81 10.21 22.10
C PHE A 95 -6.40 10.13 22.71
N ALA A 96 -6.25 10.51 23.99
CA ALA A 96 -4.94 10.53 24.64
C ALA A 96 -4.33 9.14 24.76
N ALA A 97 -5.13 8.12 25.09
CA ALA A 97 -4.66 6.74 25.17
C ALA A 97 -4.15 6.24 23.80
N ALA A 98 -4.86 6.58 22.72
CA ALA A 98 -4.46 6.21 21.36
C ALA A 98 -3.24 7.00 20.82
N HIS A 99 -2.85 8.10 21.47
CA HIS A 99 -1.80 9.02 21.00
C HIS A 99 -0.68 9.24 22.03
N GLY A 100 -0.30 8.18 22.74
CA GLY A 100 0.87 8.18 23.64
C GLY A 100 0.71 9.13 24.83
N GLY A 101 -0.50 9.24 25.37
CA GLY A 101 -0.85 10.10 26.51
C GLY A 101 -1.03 11.58 26.18
N LYS A 102 -0.85 12.00 24.92
CA LYS A 102 -0.97 13.40 24.52
C LYS A 102 -2.41 13.80 24.31
N THR A 103 -2.82 14.93 24.87
CA THR A 103 -4.13 15.53 24.56
C THR A 103 -4.19 15.99 23.09
N PHE A 104 -5.39 16.20 22.56
CA PHE A 104 -5.58 16.73 21.21
C PHE A 104 -4.77 18.01 20.95
N THR A 105 -4.76 18.93 21.92
CA THR A 105 -3.99 20.18 21.85
C THR A 105 -2.48 19.98 21.92
N GLN A 106 -1.99 18.98 22.67
CA GLN A 106 -0.57 18.63 22.71
C GLN A 106 -0.13 17.89 21.44
N PHE A 107 -1.01 17.08 20.86
CA PHE A 107 -0.70 16.26 19.69
C PHE A 107 -0.67 17.09 18.41
N TYR A 108 -1.71 17.89 18.15
CA TYR A 108 -1.78 18.70 16.92
C TYR A 108 -1.32 20.15 17.10
N GLY A 109 -1.33 20.68 18.32
CA GLY A 109 -1.01 22.09 18.56
C GLY A 109 0.49 22.36 18.49
N THR A 110 0.84 23.56 18.04
CA THR A 110 2.21 24.08 18.18
C THR A 110 2.23 24.96 19.42
N LYS A 111 2.99 24.56 20.45
CA LYS A 111 2.96 25.22 21.78
C LYS A 111 1.54 25.31 22.37
N GLY A 112 0.70 24.29 22.12
CA GLY A 112 -0.69 24.24 22.58
C GLY A 112 -1.69 25.11 21.82
N LYS A 113 -1.27 25.82 20.75
CA LYS A 113 -2.14 26.68 19.93
C LYS A 113 -2.45 26.04 18.57
N ASN A 114 -3.53 26.48 17.94
CA ASN A 114 -3.93 26.11 16.56
C ASN A 114 -4.14 24.61 16.30
N ALA A 115 -4.37 23.80 17.33
CA ALA A 115 -4.47 22.35 17.22
C ALA A 115 -5.52 21.89 16.20
N PHE A 116 -6.71 22.50 16.21
CA PHE A 116 -7.76 22.15 15.25
C PHE A 116 -7.34 22.46 13.80
N ALA A 117 -6.82 23.66 13.53
CA ALA A 117 -6.36 24.05 12.20
C ALA A 117 -5.22 23.14 11.70
N ASN A 118 -4.29 22.78 12.59
CA ASN A 118 -3.20 21.86 12.28
C ASN A 118 -3.71 20.44 12.01
N CYS A 119 -4.68 19.95 12.78
CA CYS A 119 -5.35 18.67 12.53
C CYS A 119 -5.98 18.66 11.13
N VAL A 120 -6.77 19.68 10.80
CA VAL A 120 -7.43 19.78 9.49
C VAL A 120 -6.41 19.83 8.38
N LYS A 121 -5.34 20.62 8.53
CA LYS A 121 -4.23 20.70 7.57
C LYS A 121 -3.55 19.34 7.37
N ALA A 122 -3.22 18.64 8.47
CA ALA A 122 -2.56 17.34 8.43
C ALA A 122 -3.41 16.29 7.73
N LYS A 123 -4.69 16.17 8.10
CA LYS A 123 -5.61 15.19 7.49
C LYS A 123 -5.92 15.52 6.03
N THR A 124 -6.07 16.80 5.69
CA THR A 124 -6.24 17.23 4.29
C THR A 124 -5.01 16.85 3.47
N ALA A 125 -3.80 17.15 3.96
CA ALA A 125 -2.55 16.79 3.28
C ALA A 125 -2.40 15.28 3.11
N SER A 126 -2.77 14.50 4.12
CA SER A 126 -2.81 13.03 4.07
C SER A 126 -3.76 12.54 2.98
N ALA A 127 -5.01 13.00 2.98
CA ALA A 127 -6.02 12.61 1.99
C ALA A 127 -5.61 12.94 0.54
N LEU A 128 -5.06 14.14 0.32
CA LEU A 128 -4.59 14.56 -1.00
C LEU A 128 -3.34 13.79 -1.45
N THR A 129 -2.49 13.39 -0.52
CA THR A 129 -1.34 12.53 -0.81
C THR A 129 -1.81 11.14 -1.22
N THR A 130 -2.75 10.54 -0.48
CA THR A 130 -3.37 9.27 -0.86
C THR A 130 -4.02 9.35 -2.24
N GLN A 131 -4.81 10.39 -2.51
CA GLN A 131 -5.49 10.54 -3.80
C GLN A 131 -4.52 10.66 -4.98
N ARG A 132 -3.44 11.43 -4.79
CA ARG A 132 -2.37 11.56 -5.80
C ARG A 132 -1.70 10.21 -6.06
N GLN A 133 -1.35 9.46 -5.02
CA GLN A 133 -0.77 8.12 -5.16
C GLN A 133 -1.72 7.15 -5.85
N ALA A 134 -3.01 7.15 -5.47
CA ALA A 134 -4.03 6.33 -6.11
C ALA A 134 -4.17 6.65 -7.60
N THR A 135 -4.08 7.93 -7.97
CA THR A 135 -4.11 8.36 -9.37
C THR A 135 -2.87 7.91 -10.14
N GLN A 136 -1.68 7.98 -9.52
CA GLN A 136 -0.44 7.50 -10.12
C GLN A 136 -0.50 5.99 -10.41
N ASN A 137 -0.86 5.20 -9.39
CA ASN A 137 -0.97 3.76 -9.50
C ASN A 137 -2.03 3.37 -10.54
N ALA A 138 -3.20 4.02 -10.50
CA ALA A 138 -4.26 3.82 -11.47
C ALA A 138 -3.82 4.14 -12.90
N ALA A 139 -3.08 5.23 -13.12
CA ALA A 139 -2.56 5.60 -14.43
C ALA A 139 -1.57 4.56 -14.98
N GLN A 140 -0.67 4.05 -14.15
CA GLN A 140 0.27 3.00 -14.59
C GLN A 140 -0.45 1.69 -14.92
N GLN A 141 -1.40 1.27 -14.09
CA GLN A 141 -2.22 0.09 -14.36
C GLN A 141 -3.03 0.23 -15.65
N CYS A 142 -3.68 1.38 -15.87
CA CYS A 142 -4.40 1.65 -17.11
C CYS A 142 -3.49 1.69 -18.33
N LYS A 143 -2.24 2.13 -18.17
CA LYS A 143 -1.24 2.11 -19.25
C LYS A 143 -0.83 0.69 -19.59
N ALA A 144 -0.58 -0.15 -18.59
CA ALA A 144 -0.26 -1.56 -18.79
C ALA A 144 -1.42 -2.30 -19.47
N GLU A 145 -2.64 -2.13 -18.94
CA GLU A 145 -3.84 -2.74 -19.50
C GLU A 145 -4.10 -2.29 -20.95
N ARG A 146 -3.90 -1.00 -21.26
CA ARG A 146 -4.03 -0.50 -22.63
C ARG A 146 -3.03 -1.15 -23.57
N ARG A 147 -1.80 -1.43 -23.12
CA ARG A 147 -0.80 -2.15 -23.91
C ARG A 147 -1.22 -3.59 -24.17
N THR A 148 -1.80 -4.26 -23.17
CA THR A 148 -2.26 -5.66 -23.28
C THR A 148 -3.49 -5.79 -24.17
N LEU A 149 -4.50 -4.93 -24.01
CA LEU A 149 -5.76 -5.01 -24.76
C LEU A 149 -5.67 -4.43 -26.17
N GLY A 150 -4.73 -3.51 -26.40
CA GLY A 150 -4.71 -2.67 -27.60
C GLY A 150 -5.74 -1.54 -27.56
N ASP A 151 -5.50 -0.53 -28.40
CA ASP A 151 -6.21 0.76 -28.33
C ASP A 151 -7.72 0.67 -28.61
N ALA A 152 -8.13 -0.15 -29.58
CA ALA A 152 -9.53 -0.29 -29.97
C ALA A 152 -10.35 -0.94 -28.84
N ALA A 153 -9.88 -2.07 -28.31
CA ALA A 153 -10.54 -2.78 -27.22
C ALA A 153 -10.53 -1.96 -25.92
N PHE A 154 -9.41 -1.29 -25.60
CA PHE A 154 -9.33 -0.41 -24.44
C PHE A 154 -10.32 0.75 -24.53
N LYS A 155 -10.42 1.40 -25.70
CA LYS A 155 -11.42 2.46 -25.95
C LYS A 155 -12.84 1.95 -25.84
N ALA A 156 -13.14 0.76 -26.37
CA ALA A 156 -14.46 0.14 -26.23
C ALA A 156 -14.81 -0.14 -24.76
N LYS A 157 -13.84 -0.60 -23.96
CA LYS A 157 -14.02 -0.92 -22.55
C LYS A 157 -14.26 0.32 -21.68
N TYR A 158 -13.51 1.40 -21.91
CA TYR A 158 -13.50 2.55 -20.99
C TYR A 158 -14.04 3.86 -21.58
N GLY A 159 -14.09 4.05 -22.90
CA GLY A 159 -14.51 5.31 -23.50
C GLY A 159 -16.03 5.46 -23.53
N THR A 160 -16.53 6.67 -23.29
CA THR A 160 -17.98 6.98 -23.30
C THR A 160 -18.37 8.18 -24.16
N ASN A 161 -17.42 9.05 -24.52
CA ASN A 161 -17.72 10.14 -25.44
C ASN A 161 -17.78 9.65 -26.89
N ALA A 162 -18.28 10.49 -27.80
CA ALA A 162 -18.51 10.14 -29.20
C ALA A 162 -17.30 9.47 -29.89
N ASN A 163 -16.08 9.93 -29.59
CA ASN A 163 -14.85 9.36 -30.13
C ASN A 163 -14.09 8.44 -29.15
N ARG A 164 -14.70 8.09 -28.02
CA ARG A 164 -14.13 7.26 -26.93
C ARG A 164 -12.74 7.72 -26.46
N SER A 165 -12.39 8.98 -26.70
CA SER A 165 -11.08 9.55 -26.41
C SER A 165 -10.85 9.75 -24.90
N ASN A 166 -11.92 9.79 -24.10
CA ASN A 166 -11.85 9.85 -22.65
C ASN A 166 -11.54 8.51 -21.97
N ALA A 167 -11.35 7.41 -22.74
CA ALA A 167 -11.15 6.06 -22.21
C ALA A 167 -10.05 5.96 -21.16
N PHE A 168 -8.88 6.56 -21.42
CA PHE A 168 -7.76 6.49 -20.47
C PHE A 168 -8.09 7.21 -19.16
N GLY A 169 -8.54 8.45 -19.22
CA GLY A 169 -8.99 9.20 -18.04
C GLY A 169 -10.12 8.50 -17.27
N ARG A 170 -11.04 7.80 -17.96
CA ARG A 170 -12.10 7.01 -17.32
C ARG A 170 -11.56 5.78 -16.61
N CYS A 171 -10.64 5.04 -17.23
CA CYS A 171 -9.95 3.93 -16.58
C CYS A 171 -9.24 4.42 -15.30
N VAL A 172 -8.48 5.52 -15.39
CA VAL A 172 -7.76 6.06 -14.24
C VAL A 172 -8.72 6.47 -13.13
N SER A 173 -9.81 7.15 -13.47
CA SER A 173 -10.83 7.55 -12.48
C SER A 173 -11.48 6.34 -11.81
N ALA A 174 -11.83 5.29 -12.57
CA ALA A 174 -12.45 4.08 -12.04
C ALA A 174 -11.48 3.29 -11.14
N ARG A 175 -10.23 3.13 -11.56
CA ARG A 175 -9.20 2.46 -10.74
C ARG A 175 -8.80 3.31 -9.52
N ALA A 176 -8.74 4.62 -9.64
CA ALA A 176 -8.43 5.51 -8.52
C ALA A 176 -9.55 5.51 -7.47
N SER A 177 -10.83 5.38 -7.85
CA SER A 177 -11.93 5.23 -6.90
C SER A 177 -11.97 3.84 -6.25
N GLN A 178 -11.67 2.78 -6.99
CA GLN A 178 -11.46 1.43 -6.45
C GLN A 178 -10.28 1.39 -5.47
N ASN A 179 -9.17 2.04 -5.81
CA ASN A 179 -8.00 2.20 -4.93
C ASN A 179 -8.28 3.16 -3.76
N GLY A 180 -9.25 4.06 -3.87
CA GLY A 180 -9.75 4.89 -2.76
C GLY A 180 -10.46 4.07 -1.68
N GLN A 181 -11.09 2.94 -2.06
CA GLN A 181 -11.58 1.92 -1.13
C GLN A 181 -10.44 1.04 -0.58
N ALA A 182 -9.30 0.95 -1.28
CA ALA A 182 -8.06 0.31 -0.84
C ALA A 182 -7.24 1.14 0.19
N ASN A 183 -7.81 2.22 0.72
CA ASN A 183 -7.32 2.86 1.95
C ASN A 183 -7.84 2.17 3.22
N ARG A 184 -8.65 1.10 3.07
CA ARG A 184 -8.80 0.06 4.08
C ARG A 184 -7.48 -0.68 4.19
N THR A 185 -6.94 -0.74 5.40
CA THR A 185 -5.82 -1.62 5.72
C THR A 185 -6.21 -3.05 5.34
N THR A 186 -5.56 -3.59 4.33
CA THR A 186 -5.63 -5.03 4.04
C THR A 186 -4.62 -5.70 4.93
N VAL A 187 -5.08 -6.65 5.73
CA VAL A 187 -4.22 -7.47 6.57
C VAL A 187 -3.97 -8.78 5.86
N TYR A 188 -2.73 -9.25 5.92
CA TYR A 188 -2.31 -10.56 5.50
C TYR A 188 -1.62 -11.24 6.68
N GLN A 189 -1.63 -12.57 6.66
CA GLN A 189 -1.04 -13.42 7.68
C GLN A 189 -0.08 -14.42 7.03
N VAL A 190 0.95 -14.78 7.77
CA VAL A 190 1.94 -15.78 7.40
C VAL A 190 2.16 -16.67 8.61
N THR A 191 2.13 -17.98 8.40
CA THR A 191 2.67 -18.94 9.36
C THR A 191 4.04 -19.36 8.85
N LEU A 192 5.08 -19.14 9.65
CA LEU A 192 6.45 -19.51 9.32
C LEU A 192 6.72 -20.93 9.84
N THR A 193 7.03 -21.83 8.93
CA THR A 193 7.39 -23.22 9.23
C THR A 193 8.88 -23.45 8.97
N ALA A 194 9.49 -24.31 9.77
CA ALA A 194 10.91 -24.62 9.68
C ALA A 194 11.29 -25.16 8.29
N LEU A 195 12.41 -24.67 7.78
CA LEU A 195 13.19 -25.29 6.70
C LEU A 195 14.51 -25.80 7.28
N ASN A 196 15.16 -26.72 6.56
CA ASN A 196 16.49 -27.22 6.90
C ASN A 196 16.62 -27.74 8.34
N SER A 197 15.55 -28.36 8.86
CA SER A 197 15.48 -28.86 10.24
C SER A 197 15.96 -27.81 11.26
N SER A 198 15.60 -26.54 11.05
CA SER A 198 16.02 -25.43 11.90
C SER A 198 15.30 -25.43 13.26
N GLY A 199 14.09 -26.00 13.32
CA GLY A 199 13.19 -25.87 14.48
C GLY A 199 12.53 -24.49 14.58
N VAL A 200 12.79 -23.58 13.63
CA VAL A 200 12.23 -22.23 13.64
C VAL A 200 10.73 -22.28 13.37
N SER A 201 9.97 -21.56 14.18
CA SER A 201 8.54 -21.34 13.96
C SER A 201 8.16 -19.91 14.30
N GLY A 202 7.09 -19.41 13.68
CA GLY A 202 6.65 -18.05 13.93
C GLY A 202 5.43 -17.63 13.12
N THR A 203 5.09 -16.36 13.24
CA THR A 203 4.02 -15.72 12.48
C THR A 203 4.47 -14.37 11.96
N ALA A 204 3.93 -13.96 10.81
CA ALA A 204 4.01 -12.59 10.36
C ALA A 204 2.63 -12.01 10.07
N ARG A 205 2.49 -10.71 10.30
CA ARG A 205 1.31 -9.92 9.93
C ARG A 205 1.75 -8.79 9.02
N LEU A 206 1.13 -8.67 7.86
CA LEU A 206 1.39 -7.58 6.92
C LEU A 206 0.14 -6.72 6.82
N SER A 207 0.27 -5.43 7.09
CA SER A 207 -0.81 -4.46 6.99
C SER A 207 -0.50 -3.50 5.85
N LEU A 208 -1.18 -3.68 4.71
CA LEU A 208 -1.04 -2.83 3.55
C LEU A 208 -2.13 -1.76 3.52
N LYS A 209 -1.72 -0.49 3.55
CA LYS A 209 -2.62 0.67 3.39
C LYS A 209 -2.06 1.59 2.31
N GLY A 210 -2.72 1.65 1.16
CA GLY A 210 -2.15 2.29 -0.02
C GLY A 210 -0.85 1.60 -0.42
N ASN A 211 0.28 2.31 -0.34
CA ASN A 211 1.62 1.77 -0.56
C ASN A 211 2.47 1.69 0.73
N GLN A 212 1.86 1.89 1.90
CA GLN A 212 2.52 1.68 3.19
C GLN A 212 2.27 0.25 3.62
N LEU A 213 3.34 -0.55 3.69
CA LEU A 213 3.33 -1.93 4.15
C LEU A 213 3.97 -1.99 5.53
N THR A 214 3.17 -2.15 6.57
CA THR A 214 3.67 -2.45 7.93
C THR A 214 3.81 -3.95 8.08
N VAL A 215 5.00 -4.43 8.40
CA VAL A 215 5.31 -5.85 8.58
C VAL A 215 5.70 -6.09 10.02
N THR A 216 4.98 -6.97 10.70
CA THR A 216 5.30 -7.47 12.03
C THR A 216 5.68 -8.95 11.92
N ILE A 217 6.83 -9.35 12.44
CA ILE A 217 7.28 -10.76 12.49
C ILE A 217 7.60 -11.12 13.93
N THR A 218 7.08 -12.26 14.38
CA THR A 218 7.48 -12.91 15.62
C THR A 218 7.90 -14.33 15.32
N ALA A 219 9.14 -14.69 15.60
CA ALA A 219 9.66 -16.03 15.38
C ALA A 219 10.56 -16.47 16.54
N SER A 220 10.66 -17.79 16.75
CA SER A 220 11.47 -18.43 17.78
C SER A 220 12.18 -19.66 17.23
N GLY A 221 13.23 -20.11 17.92
CA GLY A 221 14.07 -21.23 17.47
C GLY A 221 15.18 -20.83 16.49
N LEU A 222 15.41 -19.52 16.33
CA LEU A 222 16.54 -18.99 15.57
C LEU A 222 17.85 -19.17 16.35
N GLU A 223 18.99 -19.04 15.68
CA GLU A 223 20.29 -19.20 16.33
C GLU A 223 20.59 -18.00 17.23
N ALA A 224 20.86 -18.26 18.51
CA ALA A 224 21.07 -17.20 19.48
C ALA A 224 22.30 -16.34 19.13
N ASN A 225 22.17 -15.02 19.32
CA ASN A 225 23.23 -14.02 19.08
C ASN A 225 23.74 -13.94 17.63
N LYS A 226 23.00 -14.50 16.66
CA LYS A 226 23.26 -14.34 15.24
C LYS A 226 22.27 -13.38 14.60
N GLU A 227 22.69 -12.75 13.51
CA GLU A 227 21.82 -11.93 12.66
C GLU A 227 21.07 -12.84 11.68
N HIS A 228 19.76 -12.70 11.62
CA HIS A 228 18.91 -13.43 10.68
C HIS A 228 18.36 -12.46 9.64
N MET A 229 18.48 -12.82 8.36
CA MET A 229 17.90 -12.02 7.27
C MET A 229 16.44 -12.39 7.07
N GLN A 230 15.61 -11.39 6.75
CA GLN A 230 14.19 -11.57 6.42
C GLN A 230 13.84 -10.87 5.11
N HIS A 231 13.18 -11.58 4.20
CA HIS A 231 12.81 -11.04 2.89
C HIS A 231 11.41 -11.47 2.47
N ILE A 232 10.76 -10.64 1.65
CA ILE A 232 9.62 -11.06 0.83
C ILE A 232 10.16 -11.51 -0.52
N TYR A 233 9.83 -12.74 -0.90
CA TYR A 233 10.23 -13.37 -2.16
C TYR A 233 9.06 -13.47 -3.14
N GLY A 234 9.36 -13.52 -4.44
CA GLY A 234 8.39 -13.82 -5.49
C GLY A 234 9.02 -14.25 -6.81
N LEU A 235 8.24 -15.00 -7.59
CA LEU A 235 8.62 -15.46 -8.93
C LEU A 235 8.56 -14.31 -9.96
N THR A 236 9.28 -14.48 -11.07
CA THR A 236 9.34 -13.49 -12.16
C THR A 236 7.96 -13.21 -12.76
N ASP A 237 7.12 -14.24 -12.88
CA ASP A 237 5.70 -14.06 -13.17
C ASP A 237 4.96 -13.75 -11.87
N ALA A 238 4.54 -12.49 -11.72
CA ALA A 238 3.81 -12.02 -10.55
C ALA A 238 2.49 -12.76 -10.30
N GLN A 239 1.91 -13.42 -11.31
CA GLN A 239 0.67 -14.19 -11.20
C GLN A 239 0.89 -15.63 -10.70
N GLN A 240 2.12 -16.12 -10.70
CA GLN A 240 2.45 -17.43 -10.16
C GLN A 240 2.68 -17.34 -8.64
N ASN A 241 2.21 -18.34 -7.90
CA ASN A 241 2.41 -18.40 -6.45
C ASN A 241 3.84 -18.85 -6.14
N ALA A 242 4.57 -17.99 -5.43
CA ALA A 242 5.73 -18.44 -4.68
C ALA A 242 5.28 -19.43 -3.59
N THR A 243 6.04 -20.51 -3.41
CA THR A 243 5.70 -21.56 -2.43
C THR A 243 6.90 -21.90 -1.56
N CYS A 244 6.63 -22.44 -0.37
CA CYS A 244 7.67 -22.94 0.51
C CYS A 244 8.05 -24.38 0.11
N PRO A 245 9.29 -24.64 -0.33
CA PRO A 245 9.68 -25.97 -0.77
C PRO A 245 9.80 -26.94 0.40
N THR A 246 9.55 -28.21 0.12
CA THR A 246 9.96 -29.33 0.98
C THR A 246 11.34 -29.86 0.57
N PRO A 247 12.07 -30.54 1.47
CA PRO A 247 13.34 -31.18 1.10
C PRO A 247 13.22 -32.12 -0.10
N ALA A 248 12.16 -32.91 -0.17
CA ALA A 248 11.89 -33.82 -1.29
C ALA A 248 11.75 -33.11 -2.65
N GLN A 249 11.43 -31.82 -2.66
CA GLN A 249 11.28 -31.03 -3.87
C GLN A 249 12.56 -30.26 -4.24
N ALA A 250 13.29 -29.73 -3.25
CA ALA A 250 14.34 -28.74 -3.49
C ALA A 250 15.76 -29.22 -3.17
N ASP A 251 15.97 -30.24 -2.33
CA ASP A 251 17.30 -30.80 -2.06
C ASP A 251 17.74 -31.66 -3.26
N THR A 252 18.30 -31.00 -4.27
CA THR A 252 18.62 -31.61 -5.57
C THR A 252 19.93 -32.38 -5.52
N ASN A 253 20.89 -31.89 -4.72
CA ASN A 253 22.19 -32.52 -4.55
C ASN A 253 22.18 -33.61 -3.45
N LYS A 254 21.09 -33.73 -2.69
CA LYS A 254 20.86 -34.72 -1.63
C LYS A 254 21.83 -34.57 -0.45
N ASP A 255 22.25 -33.34 -0.16
CA ASP A 255 23.11 -33.05 0.99
C ASP A 255 22.33 -32.86 2.31
N GLY A 256 21.00 -32.96 2.25
CA GLY A 256 20.10 -32.83 3.39
C GLY A 256 19.72 -31.38 3.71
N LEU A 257 20.13 -30.42 2.88
CA LEU A 257 19.81 -29.01 3.00
C LEU A 257 19.15 -28.50 1.72
N ILE A 258 18.35 -27.45 1.89
CA ILE A 258 17.82 -26.62 0.81
C ILE A 258 18.66 -25.35 0.82
N SER A 259 19.60 -25.23 -0.10
CA SER A 259 20.37 -24.00 -0.29
C SER A 259 19.48 -22.85 -0.82
N LEU A 260 19.97 -21.62 -0.76
CA LEU A 260 19.27 -20.48 -1.36
C LEU A 260 19.00 -20.73 -2.85
N ALA A 261 19.99 -21.25 -3.58
CA ALA A 261 19.91 -21.52 -5.02
C ALA A 261 18.84 -22.57 -5.36
N GLU A 262 18.72 -23.60 -4.52
CA GLU A 262 17.73 -24.66 -4.66
C GLU A 262 16.31 -24.22 -4.34
N GLY A 263 16.14 -23.25 -3.43
CA GLY A 263 14.83 -22.69 -3.12
C GLY A 263 14.34 -21.64 -4.13
N VAL A 264 15.24 -20.99 -4.89
CA VAL A 264 14.88 -19.95 -5.88
C VAL A 264 13.83 -20.40 -6.90
N PRO A 265 13.85 -21.63 -7.46
CA PRO A 265 12.78 -22.11 -8.33
C PRO A 265 11.37 -22.08 -7.71
N PHE A 266 11.26 -22.10 -6.38
CA PHE A 266 9.97 -22.18 -5.66
C PHE A 266 9.48 -20.82 -5.17
N TYR A 267 10.33 -20.05 -4.49
CA TYR A 267 9.94 -18.75 -3.97
C TYR A 267 10.42 -17.56 -4.81
N GLY A 268 11.34 -17.78 -5.76
CA GLY A 268 11.84 -16.76 -6.66
C GLY A 268 12.92 -15.87 -6.07
N GLY A 269 12.98 -14.62 -6.54
CA GLY A 269 13.98 -13.63 -6.12
C GLY A 269 13.47 -12.74 -4.99
N VAL A 270 14.41 -12.02 -4.35
CA VAL A 270 14.06 -11.02 -3.31
C VAL A 270 13.31 -9.85 -3.96
N LEU A 271 12.10 -9.57 -3.48
CA LEU A 271 11.31 -8.41 -3.89
C LEU A 271 11.38 -7.26 -2.88
N LEU A 272 11.52 -7.57 -1.59
CA LEU A 272 11.67 -6.58 -0.53
C LEU A 272 12.55 -7.12 0.60
N GLU A 273 13.57 -6.36 0.95
CA GLU A 273 14.38 -6.58 2.15
C GLU A 273 13.71 -5.95 3.37
N LEU A 274 13.45 -6.75 4.41
CA LEU A 274 12.75 -6.30 5.61
C LEU A 274 13.76 -5.81 6.66
N LYS A 275 14.52 -4.77 6.30
CA LYS A 275 15.54 -4.14 7.16
C LYS A 275 14.93 -3.25 8.27
N PRO A 276 15.64 -3.00 9.38
CA PRO A 276 16.96 -3.54 9.72
C PRO A 276 16.92 -5.02 10.11
N PHE A 277 17.99 -5.76 9.84
CA PHE A 277 18.16 -7.11 10.40
C PHE A 277 18.55 -6.99 11.87
N SER A 278 18.09 -7.94 12.70
CA SER A 278 18.35 -7.95 14.14
C SER A 278 19.22 -9.15 14.45
N THR A 279 20.18 -8.95 15.36
CA THR A 279 20.72 -10.07 16.13
C THR A 279 19.62 -10.58 17.06
N THR A 280 19.47 -11.90 17.22
CA THR A 280 18.43 -12.49 18.08
C THR A 280 19.06 -13.08 19.33
N PRO A 281 19.27 -12.30 20.42
CA PRO A 281 20.00 -12.76 21.61
C PRO A 281 19.48 -14.07 22.21
N ALA A 282 18.16 -14.27 22.20
CA ALA A 282 17.49 -15.45 22.72
C ALA A 282 17.00 -16.41 21.63
N GLY A 283 17.46 -16.27 20.37
CA GLY A 283 16.90 -17.02 19.24
C GLY A 283 15.45 -16.64 18.92
N THR A 284 15.02 -15.47 19.39
CA THR A 284 13.70 -14.90 19.18
C THR A 284 13.80 -13.62 18.36
N LEU A 285 13.06 -13.56 17.26
CA LEU A 285 12.90 -12.37 16.43
C LEU A 285 11.58 -11.68 16.79
N SER A 286 11.66 -10.40 17.11
CA SER A 286 10.51 -9.49 17.22
C SER A 286 10.78 -8.28 16.35
N PHE A 287 10.13 -8.21 15.19
CA PHE A 287 10.36 -7.20 14.17
C PHE A 287 9.07 -6.47 13.86
N GLU A 288 9.13 -5.14 13.78
CA GLU A 288 8.05 -4.31 13.26
C GLU A 288 8.64 -3.15 12.47
N GLN A 289 8.29 -3.05 11.19
CA GLN A 289 8.73 -1.94 10.35
C GLN A 289 7.70 -1.59 9.28
N THR A 290 7.61 -0.30 8.94
CA THR A 290 6.78 0.18 7.82
C THR A 290 7.64 0.56 6.63
N PHE A 291 7.26 0.04 5.46
CA PHE A 291 7.92 0.27 4.18
C PHE A 291 7.00 1.04 3.24
N THR A 292 7.57 1.98 2.50
CA THR A 292 6.92 2.55 1.31
C THR A 292 7.26 1.64 0.13
N VAL A 293 6.28 0.93 -0.43
CA VAL A 293 6.52 -0.12 -1.44
C VAL A 293 6.08 0.26 -2.85
N ASP A 294 6.77 -0.28 -3.85
CA ASP A 294 6.31 -0.26 -5.24
C ASP A 294 5.32 -1.41 -5.46
N LEU A 295 4.03 -1.06 -5.43
CA LEU A 295 2.95 -2.04 -5.60
C LEU A 295 3.00 -2.77 -6.94
N SER A 296 3.60 -2.18 -7.99
CA SER A 296 3.67 -2.84 -9.30
C SER A 296 4.62 -4.05 -9.30
N LYS A 297 5.54 -4.11 -8.34
CA LYS A 297 6.48 -5.23 -8.16
C LYS A 297 5.98 -6.22 -7.11
N LEU A 298 5.35 -5.71 -6.06
CA LEU A 298 5.03 -6.51 -4.88
C LEU A 298 3.66 -7.21 -4.96
N GLN A 299 2.71 -6.68 -5.71
CA GLN A 299 1.36 -7.24 -5.81
C GLN A 299 1.22 -8.33 -6.90
N PRO A 300 0.30 -9.30 -6.72
CA PRO A 300 -0.49 -9.55 -5.49
C PRO A 300 0.39 -10.10 -4.36
N LEU A 301 0.10 -9.71 -3.11
CA LEU A 301 0.91 -10.13 -1.96
C LEU A 301 0.69 -11.61 -1.61
N GLU A 302 -0.50 -12.13 -1.90
CA GLU A 302 -0.90 -13.52 -1.68
C GLU A 302 -0.08 -14.53 -2.49
N ASN A 303 0.61 -14.06 -3.53
CA ASN A 303 1.46 -14.88 -4.39
C ASN A 303 2.94 -14.81 -3.97
N ARG A 304 3.22 -14.35 -2.76
CA ARG A 304 4.57 -14.12 -2.23
C ARG A 304 4.80 -14.96 -0.98
N THR A 305 6.06 -15.15 -0.63
CA THR A 305 6.48 -15.82 0.60
C THR A 305 7.34 -14.89 1.44
N ILE A 306 7.39 -15.15 2.75
CA ILE A 306 8.43 -14.63 3.63
C ILE A 306 9.40 -15.77 3.91
N VAL A 307 10.70 -15.50 3.74
CA VAL A 307 11.77 -16.44 4.10
C VAL A 307 12.69 -15.79 5.12
N LEU A 308 12.95 -16.53 6.20
CA LEU A 308 13.98 -16.21 7.19
C LEU A 308 15.23 -17.04 6.89
N HIS A 309 16.41 -16.45 7.10
CA HIS A 309 17.69 -17.09 6.83
C HIS A 309 18.61 -17.05 8.05
N GLY A 310 19.64 -17.88 8.02
CA GLY A 310 20.72 -17.85 9.00
C GLY A 310 20.77 -19.09 9.88
N LYS A 311 21.72 -19.99 9.62
CA LYS A 311 21.98 -21.17 10.44
C LYS A 311 23.44 -21.63 10.31
N THR A 312 24.00 -22.13 11.41
CA THR A 312 25.29 -22.80 11.41
C THR A 312 25.20 -24.18 10.80
N VAL A 313 26.03 -24.44 9.80
CA VAL A 313 26.23 -25.74 9.15
C VAL A 313 27.70 -26.11 9.26
N ASN A 314 27.99 -27.32 9.75
CA ASN A 314 29.36 -27.81 9.92
C ASN A 314 30.30 -26.82 10.63
N GLY A 315 29.78 -26.15 11.67
CA GLY A 315 30.54 -25.19 12.49
C GLY A 315 30.70 -23.79 11.89
N THR A 316 30.17 -23.53 10.68
CA THR A 316 30.22 -22.21 10.03
C THR A 316 28.82 -21.62 9.91
N TYR A 317 28.64 -20.36 10.32
CA TYR A 317 27.37 -19.65 10.20
C TYR A 317 27.13 -19.21 8.76
N ASP A 318 26.06 -19.73 8.13
CA ASP A 318 25.60 -19.29 6.82
C ASP A 318 24.38 -18.38 6.98
N ALA A 319 24.58 -17.07 6.77
CA ALA A 319 23.53 -16.06 6.86
C ALA A 319 22.47 -16.17 5.74
N SER A 320 22.77 -16.87 4.65
CA SER A 320 21.91 -17.01 3.48
C SER A 320 21.05 -18.27 3.49
N LEU A 321 21.39 -19.26 4.32
CA LEU A 321 20.69 -20.53 4.37
C LEU A 321 19.25 -20.33 4.86
N PRO A 322 18.21 -20.71 4.09
CA PRO A 322 16.83 -20.62 4.54
C PRO A 322 16.59 -21.44 5.80
N VAL A 323 15.94 -20.86 6.80
CA VAL A 323 15.60 -21.53 8.06
C VAL A 323 14.12 -21.57 8.36
N ALA A 324 13.33 -20.67 7.80
CA ALA A 324 11.88 -20.76 7.83
C ALA A 324 11.28 -20.11 6.60
N CYS A 325 10.14 -20.62 6.17
CA CYS A 325 9.36 -20.06 5.08
C CYS A 325 7.88 -20.05 5.44
N GLY A 326 7.15 -19.07 4.93
CA GLY A 326 5.70 -19.04 4.98
C GLY A 326 5.09 -18.32 3.79
N GLU A 327 3.98 -18.85 3.29
CA GLU A 327 3.18 -18.23 2.23
C GLU A 327 2.30 -17.11 2.81
N ILE A 328 2.16 -16.02 2.07
CA ILE A 328 1.33 -14.89 2.47
C ILE A 328 -0.13 -15.20 2.12
N THR A 329 -1.00 -15.13 3.12
CA THR A 329 -2.44 -15.38 2.98
C THR A 329 -3.25 -14.20 3.50
N ARG A 330 -4.51 -14.07 3.09
CA ARG A 330 -5.38 -12.94 3.43
C ARG A 330 -6.34 -13.26 4.56
#